data_AF-A0A435YL50-F1
#
_entry.id   AF-A0A435YL50-F1
#
_cell.length_a   1.000
_cell.length_b   1.000
_cell.length_c   1.000
_cell.angle_alpha   90.00
_cell.angle_beta   90.00
_cell.angle_gamma   90.00
#
_symmetry.space_group_name_H-M   'P 1'
#
loop_
_entity.id
_entity.type
_entity.pdbx_description
1 polymer ?
#
loop_
_entity_poly.entity_id
_entity_poly.type
_entity_poly.pdbx_seq_one_letter_code
_entity_poly.pdbx_strand_id
1 'polypeptide(L)'
;MSPLPETVPFFSQWETPDMTMAVLADGAEVALRRDPLWRGSGAETLEEYAVWAANICGMACLKMILASRGEIVPTIELARRCTGYGGYVVNEGSIRGLIYAPFVSFVKEVFGLRAEVMTNVATADIPAILERQRFFIASVSSSIRWPEREPPSKGGHLVLVTATSDKGFRFHNPSGHTSATQANAVLAPADFDRFFGNRGIAVAI
;
A
#
# COMPACT_ATOMS: atom_id res chain seq x y z
N MET A 1 13.14 -11.06 17.95
CA MET A 1 11.90 -10.36 18.40
C MET A 1 11.38 -9.58 17.21
N SER A 2 10.12 -9.80 16.84
CA SER A 2 9.50 -8.97 15.80
C SER A 2 9.39 -7.53 16.31
N PRO A 3 9.68 -6.49 15.49
CA PRO A 3 9.60 -5.10 15.93
C PRO A 3 8.23 -4.76 16.55
N LEU A 4 8.10 -3.67 17.30
CA LEU A 4 6.76 -3.23 17.69
C LEU A 4 6.03 -2.70 16.45
N PRO A 5 4.70 -2.88 16.31
CA PRO A 5 3.96 -2.42 15.13
C PRO A 5 4.15 -0.92 14.83
N GLU A 6 4.35 -0.11 15.87
CA GLU A 6 4.62 1.34 15.78
C GLU A 6 5.99 1.69 15.20
N THR A 7 6.94 0.74 15.13
CA THR A 7 8.29 0.98 14.60
C THR A 7 8.38 0.71 13.10
N VAL A 8 7.29 0.31 12.44
CA VAL A 8 7.25 0.14 10.98
C VAL A 8 7.25 1.52 10.35
N PRO A 9 8.25 1.91 9.55
CA PRO A 9 8.28 3.23 8.93
C PRO A 9 7.08 3.44 8.01
N PHE A 10 6.56 4.66 7.98
CA PHE A 10 5.50 5.05 7.06
C PHE A 10 6.09 5.66 5.79
N PHE A 11 5.58 5.26 4.63
CA PHE A 11 5.80 5.92 3.36
C PHE A 11 4.45 6.14 2.66
N SER A 12 4.23 7.37 2.21
CA SER A 12 3.09 7.69 1.35
C SER A 12 3.27 7.03 -0.03
N GLN A 13 2.16 6.85 -0.74
CA GLN A 13 2.18 6.45 -2.15
C GLN A 13 2.84 7.52 -3.03
N TRP A 14 2.78 8.77 -2.59
CA TRP A 14 3.47 9.91 -3.20
C TRP A 14 4.69 10.27 -2.38
N GLU A 15 5.72 10.87 -2.99
CA GLU A 15 6.96 11.10 -2.25
C GLU A 15 6.79 12.27 -1.27
N THR A 16 5.91 13.22 -1.59
CA THR A 16 5.39 14.19 -0.62
C THR A 16 4.11 13.65 0.04
N PRO A 17 4.09 13.39 1.37
CA PRO A 17 2.93 12.81 2.06
C PRO A 17 1.64 13.64 1.93
N ASP A 18 1.75 14.96 1.79
CA ASP A 18 0.60 15.87 1.76
C ASP A 18 -0.05 16.01 0.36
N MET A 19 0.41 15.24 -0.64
CA MET A 19 -0.14 15.29 -2.00
C MET A 19 -1.59 14.84 -2.13
N THR A 20 -2.14 14.15 -1.13
CA THR A 20 -3.48 13.56 -1.19
C THR A 20 -4.57 14.53 -1.59
N MET A 21 -4.61 15.70 -0.95
CA MET A 21 -5.65 16.70 -1.23
C MET A 21 -5.49 17.32 -2.61
N ALA A 22 -4.25 17.58 -3.04
CA ALA A 22 -3.99 18.08 -4.39
C ALA A 22 -4.39 17.06 -5.46
N VAL A 23 -4.07 15.77 -5.27
CA VAL A 23 -4.46 14.69 -6.20
C VAL A 23 -5.97 14.54 -6.29
N LEU A 24 -6.68 14.71 -5.19
CA LEU A 24 -8.15 14.66 -5.16
C LEU A 24 -8.81 15.87 -5.83
N ALA A 25 -8.23 17.06 -5.66
CA ALA A 25 -8.77 18.30 -6.21
C ALA A 25 -8.48 18.43 -7.71
N ASP A 26 -7.24 18.16 -8.12
CA ASP A 26 -6.75 18.48 -9.47
C ASP A 26 -6.57 17.24 -10.36
N GLY A 27 -6.72 16.05 -9.79
CA GLY A 27 -6.42 14.78 -10.44
C GLY A 27 -4.94 14.42 -10.36
N ALA A 28 -4.64 13.11 -10.37
CA ALA A 28 -3.28 12.59 -10.20
C ALA A 28 -2.31 13.08 -11.29
N GLU A 29 -2.76 13.11 -12.54
CA GLU A 29 -1.93 13.54 -13.68
C GLU A 29 -1.41 14.98 -13.54
N VAL A 30 -2.25 15.88 -13.01
CA VAL A 30 -1.90 17.30 -12.84
C VAL A 30 -1.14 17.51 -11.54
N ALA A 31 -1.65 16.98 -10.43
CA ALA A 31 -1.09 17.23 -9.11
C ALA A 31 0.33 16.67 -8.98
N LEU A 32 0.58 15.45 -9.45
CA LEU A 32 1.86 14.74 -9.24
C LEU A 32 3.02 15.34 -10.03
N ARG A 33 2.74 16.11 -11.08
CA ARG A 33 3.74 16.94 -11.77
C ARG A 33 4.28 18.07 -10.90
N ARG A 34 3.65 18.36 -9.76
CA ARG A 34 4.07 19.37 -8.80
C ARG A 34 4.57 18.76 -7.48
N ASP A 35 4.69 17.44 -7.37
CA ASP A 35 5.28 16.82 -6.17
C ASP A 35 6.76 17.24 -6.08
N PRO A 36 7.20 18.02 -5.08
CA PRO A 36 8.57 18.51 -4.99
C PRO A 36 9.60 17.40 -4.72
N LEU A 37 9.16 16.26 -4.18
CA LEU A 37 10.02 15.14 -3.76
C LEU A 37 10.02 13.99 -4.75
N TRP A 38 9.42 14.15 -5.94
CA TRP A 38 9.27 13.09 -6.95
C TRP A 38 10.56 12.30 -7.23
N ARG A 39 11.72 12.96 -7.22
CA ARG A 39 13.03 12.31 -7.45
C ARG A 39 13.35 11.20 -6.44
N GLY A 40 12.81 11.28 -5.23
CA GLY A 40 12.96 10.26 -4.19
C GLY A 40 12.32 8.92 -4.56
N SER A 41 11.43 8.90 -5.55
CA SER A 41 10.79 7.67 -6.02
C SER A 41 11.71 6.81 -6.88
N GLY A 42 12.83 7.34 -7.37
CA GLY A 42 13.70 6.68 -8.35
C GLY A 42 13.20 6.77 -9.79
N ALA A 43 12.22 7.65 -10.08
CA ALA A 43 11.87 7.98 -11.45
C ALA A 43 13.01 8.75 -12.15
N GLU A 44 13.18 8.49 -13.44
CA GLU A 44 14.13 9.17 -14.31
C GLU A 44 13.60 10.54 -14.75
N THR A 45 12.27 10.64 -14.91
CA THR A 45 11.58 11.87 -15.32
C THR A 45 10.35 12.13 -14.47
N LEU A 46 9.94 13.40 -14.44
CA LEU A 46 8.70 13.80 -13.78
C LEU A 46 7.48 13.14 -14.45
N GLU A 47 7.54 12.93 -15.76
CA GLU A 47 6.54 12.21 -16.54
C GLU A 47 6.41 10.76 -16.09
N GLU A 48 7.53 10.04 -15.93
CA GLU A 48 7.52 8.69 -15.39
C GLU A 48 6.89 8.68 -13.99
N TYR A 49 7.30 9.62 -13.14
CA TYR A 49 6.72 9.76 -11.81
C TYR A 49 5.20 9.90 -11.84
N ALA A 50 4.68 10.89 -12.59
CA ALA A 50 3.26 11.17 -12.65
C ALA A 50 2.43 9.98 -13.18
N VAL A 51 2.96 9.23 -14.15
CA VAL A 51 2.30 8.03 -14.71
C VAL A 51 2.22 6.90 -13.69
N TRP A 52 3.32 6.64 -12.97
CA TRP A 52 3.38 5.54 -12.01
C TRP A 52 2.70 5.85 -10.69
N ALA A 53 2.86 7.06 -10.18
CA ALA A 53 2.55 7.39 -8.79
C ALA A 53 1.07 7.23 -8.41
N ALA A 54 0.15 7.20 -9.38
CA ALA A 54 -1.26 6.86 -9.16
C ALA A 54 -1.51 5.37 -8.82
N ASN A 55 -0.58 4.46 -9.14
CA ASN A 55 -0.80 3.01 -9.14
C ASN A 55 0.15 2.22 -8.22
N ILE A 56 0.98 2.89 -7.43
CA ILE A 56 2.06 2.28 -6.63
C ILE A 56 1.75 2.07 -5.14
N CYS A 57 0.49 2.12 -4.71
CA CYS A 57 0.12 1.88 -3.30
C CYS A 57 0.70 0.55 -2.75
N GLY A 58 0.72 -0.51 -3.57
CA GLY A 58 1.33 -1.78 -3.19
C GLY A 58 2.85 -1.73 -3.07
N MET A 59 3.54 -0.94 -3.89
CA MET A 59 4.99 -0.72 -3.75
C MET A 59 5.32 0.14 -2.54
N ALA A 60 4.46 1.09 -2.17
CA ALA A 60 4.60 1.82 -0.91
C ALA A 60 4.47 0.86 0.28
N CYS A 61 3.51 -0.08 0.26
CA CYS A 61 3.43 -1.15 1.25
C CYS A 61 4.71 -2.00 1.31
N LEU A 62 5.25 -2.41 0.15
CA LEU A 62 6.52 -3.15 0.11
C LEU A 62 7.69 -2.33 0.65
N LYS A 63 7.81 -1.04 0.29
CA LYS A 63 8.84 -0.13 0.79
C LYS A 63 8.79 -0.03 2.32
N MET A 64 7.60 0.06 2.93
CA MET A 64 7.44 0.04 4.39
C MET A 64 7.89 -1.29 5.02
N ILE A 65 7.58 -2.43 4.39
CA ILE A 65 8.04 -3.75 4.85
C ILE A 65 9.57 -3.83 4.80
N LEU A 66 10.19 -3.44 3.67
CA LEU A 66 11.65 -3.45 3.51
C LEU A 66 12.33 -2.47 4.49
N ALA A 67 11.73 -1.30 4.70
CA ALA A 67 12.25 -0.32 5.65
C ALA A 67 12.28 -0.86 7.09
N SER A 68 11.32 -1.72 7.45
CA SER A 68 11.27 -2.35 8.78
C SER A 68 12.42 -3.35 9.02
N ARG A 69 13.10 -3.82 7.96
CA ARG A 69 14.34 -4.62 8.05
C ARG A 69 15.62 -3.81 7.78
N GLY A 70 15.50 -2.48 7.69
CA GLY A 70 16.64 -1.58 7.46
C GLY A 70 17.00 -1.35 5.99
N GLU A 71 16.14 -1.73 5.04
CA GLU A 71 16.38 -1.55 3.60
C GLU A 71 15.42 -0.54 2.99
N ILE A 72 15.94 0.50 2.35
CA ILE A 72 15.15 1.51 1.64
C ILE A 72 15.39 1.37 0.15
N VAL A 73 14.32 1.06 -0.59
CA VAL A 73 14.33 1.00 -2.05
C VAL A 73 13.34 2.02 -2.61
N PRO A 74 13.72 2.83 -3.61
CA PRO A 74 12.82 3.81 -4.22
C PRO A 74 11.55 3.17 -4.81
N THR A 75 10.41 3.85 -4.70
CA THR A 75 9.09 3.26 -4.95
C THR A 75 8.84 2.90 -6.42
N ILE A 76 9.31 3.73 -7.35
CA ILE A 76 9.20 3.48 -8.79
C ILE A 76 10.23 2.44 -9.26
N GLU A 77 11.40 2.39 -8.63
CA GLU A 77 12.36 1.30 -8.85
C GLU A 77 11.75 -0.06 -8.50
N LEU A 78 11.06 -0.16 -7.36
CA LEU A 78 10.29 -1.36 -7.00
C LEU A 78 9.22 -1.69 -8.04
N ALA A 79 8.47 -0.69 -8.51
CA ALA A 79 7.43 -0.88 -9.52
C ALA A 79 8.01 -1.42 -10.84
N ARG A 80 9.12 -0.83 -11.32
CA ARG A 80 9.82 -1.25 -12.54
C ARG A 80 10.31 -2.69 -12.45
N ARG A 81 10.94 -3.06 -11.33
CA ARG A 81 11.39 -4.44 -11.09
C ARG A 81 10.23 -5.41 -11.02
N CYS A 82 9.17 -5.06 -10.29
CA CYS A 82 7.95 -5.88 -10.19
C CYS A 82 7.24 -6.05 -11.54
N THR A 83 7.33 -5.05 -12.42
CA THR A 83 6.82 -5.13 -13.81
C THR A 83 7.53 -6.23 -14.61
N GLY A 84 8.84 -6.41 -14.42
CA GLY A 84 9.60 -7.51 -15.05
C GLY A 84 9.11 -8.91 -14.65
N TYR A 85 8.42 -9.03 -13.52
CA TYR A 85 7.77 -10.27 -13.07
C TYR A 85 6.32 -10.40 -13.55
N GLY A 86 5.76 -9.37 -14.19
CA GLY A 86 4.34 -9.29 -14.54
C GLY A 86 3.45 -8.72 -13.42
N GLY A 87 4.02 -8.09 -12.39
CA GLY A 87 3.26 -7.45 -11.31
C GLY A 87 2.49 -6.21 -11.72
N TYR A 88 2.89 -5.58 -12.82
CA TYR A 88 2.16 -4.50 -13.45
C TYR A 88 2.05 -4.74 -14.95
N VAL A 89 0.96 -4.25 -15.53
CA VAL A 89 0.77 -4.20 -16.98
C VAL A 89 0.64 -2.74 -17.36
N VAL A 90 1.59 -2.26 -18.16
CA VAL A 90 1.63 -0.90 -18.69
C VAL A 90 1.05 -0.94 -20.11
N ASN A 91 -0.04 -0.22 -20.32
CA ASN A 91 -0.62 0.04 -21.64
C ASN A 91 -0.46 1.52 -21.97
N GLU A 92 -0.65 1.90 -23.24
CA GLU A 92 -0.63 3.30 -23.65
C GLU A 92 -1.60 4.14 -22.81
N GLY A 93 -1.05 4.94 -21.89
CA GLY A 93 -1.80 5.84 -21.01
C GLY A 93 -2.41 5.22 -19.74
N SER A 94 -2.23 3.92 -19.44
CA SER A 94 -2.73 3.36 -18.17
C SER A 94 -1.88 2.21 -17.61
N ILE A 95 -1.81 2.16 -16.28
CA ILE A 95 -1.18 1.07 -15.53
C ILE A 95 -2.29 0.37 -14.75
N ARG A 96 -2.42 -0.94 -14.94
CA ARG A 96 -3.35 -1.73 -14.11
C ARG A 96 -2.82 -1.85 -12.68
N GLY A 97 -3.72 -1.94 -11.71
CA GLY A 97 -3.34 -2.17 -10.32
C GLY A 97 -2.49 -3.45 -10.14
N LEU A 98 -1.73 -3.49 -9.05
CA LEU A 98 -0.79 -4.57 -8.73
C LEU A 98 -1.44 -5.97 -8.88
N ILE A 99 -0.79 -6.84 -9.64
CA ILE A 99 -1.19 -8.24 -9.81
C ILE A 99 -0.49 -9.08 -8.73
N TYR A 100 -1.28 -9.73 -7.87
CA TYR A 100 -0.77 -10.29 -6.60
C TYR A 100 0.13 -11.51 -6.78
N ALA A 101 -0.21 -12.45 -7.66
CA ALA A 101 0.60 -13.66 -7.84
C ALA A 101 2.02 -13.36 -8.37
N PRO A 102 2.18 -12.54 -9.44
CA PRO A 102 3.49 -12.04 -9.86
C PRO A 102 4.23 -11.25 -8.77
N PHE A 103 3.53 -10.42 -8.00
CA PHE A 103 4.11 -9.71 -6.87
C PHE A 103 4.69 -10.66 -5.82
N VAL A 104 3.96 -11.73 -5.47
CA VAL A 104 4.43 -12.74 -4.52
C VAL A 104 5.70 -13.42 -5.03
N SER A 105 5.76 -13.78 -6.31
CA SER A 105 6.98 -14.33 -6.93
C SER A 105 8.15 -13.33 -6.86
N PHE A 106 7.90 -12.07 -7.20
CA PHE A 106 8.89 -10.98 -7.15
C PHE A 106 9.48 -10.80 -5.76
N VAL A 107 8.65 -10.66 -4.72
CA VAL A 107 9.15 -10.39 -3.36
C VAL A 107 9.88 -11.58 -2.76
N LYS A 108 9.52 -12.80 -3.18
CA LYS A 108 10.20 -14.02 -2.78
C LYS A 108 11.59 -14.12 -3.40
N GLU A 109 11.70 -13.94 -4.72
CA GLU A 109 13.00 -14.05 -5.40
C GLU A 109 13.94 -12.89 -5.09
N VAL A 110 13.46 -11.66 -5.14
CA VAL A 110 14.32 -10.47 -5.07
C VAL A 110 14.67 -10.09 -3.64
N PHE A 111 13.74 -10.32 -2.70
CA PHE A 111 13.91 -9.89 -1.32
C PHE A 111 13.89 -11.04 -0.31
N GLY A 112 13.69 -12.30 -0.73
CA GLY A 112 13.62 -13.44 0.18
C GLY A 112 12.39 -13.44 1.09
N LEU A 113 11.37 -12.64 0.79
CA LEU A 113 10.16 -12.54 1.62
C LEU A 113 9.26 -13.76 1.40
N ARG A 114 8.62 -14.25 2.46
CA ARG A 114 7.55 -15.24 2.35
C ARG A 114 6.23 -14.50 2.18
N ALA A 115 5.55 -14.69 1.06
CA ALA A 115 4.28 -14.03 0.80
C ALA A 115 3.26 -15.00 0.20
N GLU A 116 1.99 -14.77 0.48
CA GLU A 116 0.87 -15.60 0.01
C GLU A 116 -0.31 -14.72 -0.41
N VAL A 117 -0.92 -15.06 -1.54
CA VAL A 117 -2.15 -14.40 -2.00
C VAL A 117 -3.33 -14.96 -1.21
N MET A 118 -4.05 -14.08 -0.54
CA MET A 118 -5.23 -14.43 0.25
C MET A 118 -6.49 -13.92 -0.45
N THR A 119 -7.46 -14.80 -0.70
CA THR A 119 -8.76 -14.47 -1.32
C THR A 119 -9.90 -15.00 -0.45
N ASN A 120 -11.08 -14.42 -0.56
CA ASN A 120 -12.26 -14.77 0.26
C ASN A 120 -11.99 -14.68 1.77
N VAL A 121 -11.17 -13.71 2.18
CA VAL A 121 -10.81 -13.47 3.58
C VAL A 121 -11.94 -12.71 4.25
N ALA A 122 -12.53 -13.25 5.32
CA ALA A 122 -13.43 -12.48 6.15
C ALA A 122 -12.62 -11.51 7.02
N THR A 123 -13.19 -10.35 7.32
CA THR A 123 -12.51 -9.35 8.17
C THR A 123 -12.17 -9.92 9.56
N ALA A 124 -12.98 -10.86 10.07
CA ALA A 124 -12.73 -11.57 11.32
C ALA A 124 -11.51 -12.51 11.29
N ASP A 125 -11.01 -12.88 10.11
CA ASP A 125 -9.85 -13.79 9.96
C ASP A 125 -8.51 -13.03 9.98
N ILE A 126 -8.52 -11.70 9.81
CA ILE A 126 -7.31 -10.87 9.78
C ILE A 126 -6.43 -11.05 11.03
N PRO A 127 -6.97 -11.12 12.26
CA PRO A 127 -6.17 -11.44 13.45
C PRO A 127 -5.38 -12.75 13.32
N ALA A 128 -6.02 -13.85 12.90
CA ALA A 128 -5.36 -15.14 12.73
C ALA A 128 -4.28 -15.12 11.63
N ILE A 129 -4.47 -14.31 10.58
CA ILE A 129 -3.44 -14.06 9.58
C ILE A 129 -2.22 -13.39 10.23
N LEU A 130 -2.43 -12.35 11.03
CA LEU A 130 -1.35 -11.58 11.68
C LEU A 130 -0.68 -12.29 12.87
N GLU A 131 -1.28 -13.36 13.40
CA GLU A 131 -0.60 -14.26 14.34
C GLU A 131 0.50 -15.10 13.66
N ARG A 132 0.27 -15.45 12.40
CA ARG A 132 1.17 -16.31 11.60
C ARG A 132 2.13 -15.52 10.72
N GLN A 133 1.70 -14.34 10.29
CA GLN A 133 2.35 -13.50 9.30
C GLN A 133 2.62 -12.15 9.93
N ARG A 134 3.73 -11.53 9.56
CA ARG A 134 4.13 -10.27 10.18
C ARG A 134 3.28 -9.09 9.69
N PHE A 135 2.82 -9.15 8.45
CA PHE A 135 2.09 -8.10 7.79
C PHE A 135 0.95 -8.67 6.95
N PHE A 136 -0.07 -7.84 6.71
CA PHE A 136 -1.10 -8.11 5.72
C PHE A 136 -1.32 -6.88 4.84
N ILE A 137 -1.00 -6.99 3.55
CA ILE A 137 -1.29 -5.97 2.54
C ILE A 137 -2.76 -6.16 2.14
N ALA A 138 -3.66 -5.40 2.76
CA ALA A 138 -5.10 -5.54 2.58
C ALA A 138 -5.58 -4.72 1.38
N SER A 139 -6.43 -5.32 0.53
CA SER A 139 -7.14 -4.58 -0.51
C SER A 139 -8.35 -3.88 0.08
N VAL A 140 -8.37 -2.56 0.01
CA VAL A 140 -9.44 -1.72 0.57
C VAL A 140 -9.87 -0.68 -0.45
N SER A 141 -11.04 -0.07 -0.23
CA SER A 141 -11.42 1.13 -0.97
C SER A 141 -10.45 2.27 -0.68
N SER A 142 -10.12 3.09 -1.67
CA SER A 142 -9.31 4.30 -1.48
C SER A 142 -9.99 5.31 -0.54
N SER A 143 -11.33 5.25 -0.44
CA SER A 143 -12.15 6.07 0.46
C SER A 143 -11.93 5.81 1.94
N ILE A 144 -11.19 4.75 2.34
CA ILE A 144 -10.79 4.48 3.73
C ILE A 144 -10.03 5.65 4.38
N ARG A 145 -9.51 6.58 3.56
CA ARG A 145 -8.95 7.85 4.04
C ARG A 145 -9.97 8.76 4.74
N TRP A 146 -11.27 8.51 4.59
CA TRP A 146 -12.39 9.14 5.30
C TRP A 146 -13.27 8.04 5.96
N PRO A 147 -12.85 7.50 7.10
CA PRO A 147 -13.53 6.38 7.75
C PRO A 147 -15.01 6.65 8.09
N GLU A 148 -15.37 7.91 8.26
CA GLU A 148 -16.73 8.36 8.56
C GLU A 148 -17.70 8.21 7.36
N ARG A 149 -17.20 7.98 6.15
CA ARG A 149 -18.00 7.93 4.91
C ARG A 149 -18.23 6.51 4.44
N GLU A 150 -19.37 6.28 3.80
CA GLU A 150 -19.63 4.99 3.15
C GLU A 150 -18.81 4.90 1.85
N PRO A 151 -18.05 3.80 1.65
CA PRO A 151 -17.32 3.60 0.40
C PRO A 151 -18.27 3.38 -0.79
N PRO A 152 -17.97 3.96 -1.96
CA PRO A 152 -18.73 3.66 -3.18
C PRO A 152 -18.49 2.23 -3.69
N SER A 153 -17.35 1.63 -3.30
CA SER A 153 -16.95 0.26 -3.64
C SER A 153 -15.91 -0.25 -2.66
N LYS A 154 -15.80 -1.58 -2.53
CA LYS A 154 -14.72 -2.25 -1.79
C LYS A 154 -13.49 -2.51 -2.69
N GLY A 155 -12.29 -2.48 -2.11
CA GLY A 155 -11.03 -2.73 -2.82
C GLY A 155 -10.60 -1.62 -3.79
N GLY A 156 -9.51 -1.85 -4.53
CA GLY A 156 -8.94 -0.91 -5.51
C GLY A 156 -7.75 -0.07 -4.99
N HIS A 157 -7.51 -0.10 -3.68
CA HIS A 157 -6.34 0.47 -3.00
C HIS A 157 -5.70 -0.56 -2.08
N LEU A 158 -4.44 -0.34 -1.69
CA LEU A 158 -3.70 -1.22 -0.79
C LEU A 158 -3.24 -0.46 0.46
N VAL A 159 -3.43 -1.08 1.62
CA VAL A 159 -2.93 -0.61 2.92
C VAL A 159 -2.13 -1.71 3.60
N LEU A 160 -1.18 -1.34 4.45
CA LEU A 160 -0.34 -2.28 5.18
C LEU A 160 -0.85 -2.43 6.61
N VAL A 161 -1.54 -3.52 6.91
CA VAL A 161 -1.94 -3.86 8.29
C VAL A 161 -0.74 -4.42 9.04
N THR A 162 -0.44 -3.81 10.18
CA THR A 162 0.76 -4.10 10.99
C THR A 162 0.43 -4.73 12.34
N ALA A 163 -0.81 -4.58 12.83
CA ALA A 163 -1.26 -5.22 14.06
C ALA A 163 -2.79 -5.29 14.17
N THR A 164 -3.25 -6.19 15.03
CA THR A 164 -4.62 -6.26 15.53
C THR A 164 -4.62 -6.07 17.05
N SER A 165 -5.73 -5.55 17.58
CA SER A 165 -5.97 -5.41 19.01
C SER A 165 -7.48 -5.32 19.27
N ASP A 166 -7.89 -5.30 20.53
CA ASP A 166 -9.28 -5.06 20.93
C ASP A 166 -9.82 -3.70 20.42
N LYS A 167 -8.92 -2.74 20.17
CA LYS A 167 -9.25 -1.42 19.61
C LYS A 167 -9.47 -1.44 18.10
N GLY A 168 -9.12 -2.55 17.43
CA GLY A 168 -9.23 -2.72 15.98
C GLY A 168 -7.89 -2.95 15.29
N PHE A 169 -7.87 -2.76 13.98
CA PHE A 169 -6.72 -2.99 13.14
C PHE A 169 -5.88 -1.73 12.99
N ARG A 170 -4.58 -1.87 13.24
CA ARG A 170 -3.58 -0.83 12.99
C ARG A 170 -2.98 -1.02 11.62
N PHE A 171 -2.95 0.03 10.83
CA PHE A 171 -2.41 -0.01 9.47
C PHE A 171 -1.77 1.30 9.04
N HIS A 172 -0.89 1.20 8.05
CA HIS A 172 -0.41 2.33 7.27
C HIS A 172 -1.23 2.45 5.98
N ASN A 173 -1.79 3.62 5.73
CA ASN A 173 -2.52 3.93 4.52
C ASN A 173 -1.71 4.91 3.64
N PRO A 174 -1.10 4.42 2.55
CA PRO A 174 -0.27 5.23 1.67
C PRO A 174 -0.99 6.42 1.01
N SER A 175 -2.33 6.43 1.01
CA SER A 175 -3.13 7.51 0.42
C SER A 175 -3.93 8.32 1.46
N GLY A 176 -3.56 8.23 2.74
CA GLY A 176 -4.15 9.02 3.81
C GLY A 176 -3.90 10.52 3.61
N HIS A 177 -4.80 11.37 4.11
CA HIS A 177 -4.73 12.82 3.92
C HIS A 177 -4.50 13.60 5.22
N THR A 178 -4.50 12.89 6.36
CA THR A 178 -4.21 13.43 7.69
C THR A 178 -3.26 12.48 8.40
N SER A 179 -2.54 12.96 9.40
CA SER A 179 -1.69 12.10 10.24
C SER A 179 -2.44 10.90 10.81
N ALA A 180 -3.69 11.09 11.23
CA ALA A 180 -4.55 10.04 11.79
C ALA A 180 -4.98 8.98 10.76
N THR A 181 -4.96 9.30 9.47
CA THR A 181 -5.41 8.40 8.38
C THR A 181 -4.25 7.91 7.52
N GLN A 182 -3.01 8.28 7.85
CA GLN A 182 -1.78 7.89 7.16
C GLN A 182 -1.04 6.79 7.94
N ALA A 183 -0.25 7.20 8.94
CA ALA A 183 0.62 6.32 9.69
C ALA A 183 -0.10 5.80 10.93
N ASN A 184 -0.01 4.49 11.18
CA ASN A 184 -0.56 3.84 12.38
C ASN A 184 -2.06 4.12 12.59
N ALA A 185 -2.81 4.36 11.50
CA ALA A 185 -4.25 4.54 11.51
C ALA A 185 -4.91 3.31 12.16
N VAL A 186 -6.00 3.53 12.89
CA VAL A 186 -6.73 2.46 13.59
C VAL A 186 -8.19 2.53 13.23
N LEU A 187 -8.77 1.40 12.82
CA LEU A 187 -10.20 1.24 12.61
C LEU A 187 -10.73 0.01 13.31
N ALA A 188 -11.94 0.11 13.87
CA ALA A 188 -12.66 -1.05 14.38
C ALA A 188 -12.92 -2.05 13.24
N PRO A 189 -13.04 -3.36 13.53
CA PRO A 189 -13.24 -4.37 12.49
C PRO A 189 -14.45 -4.11 11.60
N ALA A 190 -15.57 -3.65 12.19
CA ALA A 190 -16.78 -3.32 11.44
C ALA A 190 -16.58 -2.15 10.47
N ASP A 191 -15.84 -1.12 10.89
CA ASP A 191 -15.53 0.03 10.04
C ASP A 191 -14.57 -0.36 8.92
N PHE A 192 -13.55 -1.16 9.23
CA PHE A 192 -12.61 -1.66 8.23
C PHE A 192 -13.29 -2.54 7.19
N ASP A 193 -14.24 -3.40 7.61
CA ASP A 193 -14.97 -4.31 6.70
C ASP A 193 -15.69 -3.57 5.57
N ARG A 194 -16.26 -2.40 5.86
CA ARG A 194 -16.95 -1.56 4.86
C ARG A 194 -16.07 -1.28 3.65
N PHE A 195 -14.75 -1.10 3.86
CA PHE A 195 -13.78 -0.82 2.79
C PHE A 195 -13.10 -2.07 2.23
N PHE A 196 -12.98 -3.14 3.03
CA PHE A 196 -12.16 -4.31 2.72
C PHE A 196 -12.74 -5.15 1.58
N GLY A 197 -11.94 -5.38 0.54
CA GLY A 197 -12.30 -6.18 -0.64
C GLY A 197 -12.14 -7.69 -0.48
N ASN A 198 -12.09 -8.19 0.77
CA ASN A 198 -11.99 -9.61 1.12
C ASN A 198 -10.79 -10.34 0.47
N ARG A 199 -9.71 -9.61 0.22
CA ARG A 199 -8.47 -10.13 -0.35
C ARG A 199 -7.26 -9.30 0.02
N GLY A 200 -6.09 -9.91 -0.05
CA GLY A 200 -4.83 -9.24 0.22
C GLY A 200 -3.64 -10.16 0.03
N ILE A 201 -2.51 -9.76 0.59
CA ILE A 201 -1.26 -10.50 0.52
C ILE A 201 -0.70 -10.59 1.93
N ALA A 202 -0.62 -11.80 2.46
CA ALA A 202 0.02 -12.02 3.76
C ALA A 202 1.53 -12.11 3.55
N VAL A 203 2.31 -11.46 4.42
CA VAL A 203 3.76 -11.37 4.27
C VAL A 203 4.46 -11.66 5.61
N ALA A 204 5.42 -12.57 5.57
CA ALA A 204 6.39 -12.81 6.62
C ALA A 204 7.79 -12.38 6.18
N ILE A 205 8.51 -11.82 7.15
CA ILE A 205 9.95 -11.50 7.08
C ILE A 205 10.78 -12.63 7.68
#